data_AF-A0A958L6S3-F1
#
_entry.id   AF-A0A958L6S3-F1
#
_cell.length_a   1.000
_cell.length_b   1.000
_cell.length_c   1.000
_cell.angle_alpha   90.00
_cell.angle_beta   90.00
_cell.angle_gamma   90.00
#
_symmetry.space_group_name_H-M   'P 1'
#
loop_
_entity.id
_entity.type
_entity.pdbx_description
1 polymer ?
#
loop_
_entity_poly.entity_id
_entity_poly.type
_entity_poly.pdbx_seq_one_letter_code
_entity_poly.pdbx_strand_id
1 'polypeptide(L)'
;ILPLHRSYPHEKSDPCNIELVRQHRQINVVAQENLHHDYMTLNALTIPDLVELKRYVNGAPNTVEREVKTSDYAWLTNHQNIFLSLEDGSDNLFALKINFTKYITSQKILDDYILFLQEYPEVELWIVYPNGVQDKLIPWLLKLNHKKIKYKLFLLDNSLETYWAHDASKPIYNGTLLPTKTENSSPTEYEQYLSTLTLGKMDGFRVITSPFEFAGGNLIVARDAVFIGTNDIQSNAKMHKRTPNEILTAMEQLFAKPVIEVGLPIASKNEYKQPDFHIDLSMAVAIAKDGVFLEQNVVLLNSPKLLFELLLNIDDLTTISNEEFDTLIAEKIVPALRFYDEAIPNSKDKEELKINQLLLNSYQGLLMSYKRSDVLKAELAYQAIQRLVQDAGFKVIKLPGVSRFNHAHYLAVAINYTNVIFHRDRVLLPVFNIPALDEYTQKVYKSIGYKYFPMHTPRLSLCRGGGVRCLTETYR
;
A
#
# COMPACT_ATOMS: atom_id res chain seq x y z
N ILE A 1 -16.95 -36.12 7.81
CA ILE A 1 -16.57 -35.01 6.89
C ILE A 1 -16.15 -33.85 7.78
N LEU A 2 -14.85 -33.73 8.05
CA LEU A 2 -14.25 -32.66 8.86
C LEU A 2 -13.80 -31.51 7.94
N PRO A 3 -13.90 -30.23 8.35
CA PRO A 3 -13.45 -29.13 7.52
C PRO A 3 -11.92 -29.01 7.60
N LEU A 4 -11.28 -29.03 6.42
CA LEU A 4 -9.88 -28.63 6.25
C LEU A 4 -9.78 -27.12 6.48
N HIS A 5 -9.54 -26.70 7.72
CA HIS A 5 -8.95 -25.39 7.99
C HIS A 5 -7.51 -25.41 7.47
N ARG A 6 -7.27 -24.71 6.35
CA ARG A 6 -5.91 -24.35 5.94
C ARG A 6 -5.44 -23.23 6.86
N SER A 7 -4.75 -23.60 7.93
CA SER A 7 -3.86 -22.69 8.64
C SER A 7 -2.81 -22.17 7.66
N TYR A 8 -2.69 -20.85 7.53
CA TYR A 8 -1.52 -20.25 6.90
C TYR A 8 -0.28 -20.72 7.67
N PRO A 9 0.76 -21.27 7.02
CA PRO A 9 2.01 -21.54 7.70
C PRO A 9 2.65 -20.20 8.06
N HIS A 10 2.46 -19.78 9.31
CA HIS A 10 3.23 -18.70 9.91
C HIS A 10 4.70 -19.15 10.04
N GLU A 11 5.62 -18.23 9.72
CA GLU A 11 7.02 -18.23 10.16
C GLU A 11 7.97 -19.33 9.67
N LYS A 12 8.15 -19.48 8.34
CA LYS A 12 9.48 -19.88 7.84
C LYS A 12 9.99 -18.88 6.79
N SER A 13 11.00 -18.12 7.22
CA SER A 13 11.83 -17.12 6.52
C SER A 13 11.04 -16.04 5.76
N ASP A 14 10.81 -14.89 6.40
CA ASP A 14 10.55 -13.65 5.67
C ASP A 14 11.89 -13.14 5.07
N PRO A 15 12.08 -13.21 3.75
CA PRO A 15 13.31 -12.77 3.10
C PRO A 15 13.50 -11.24 3.17
N CYS A 16 12.46 -10.46 3.47
CA CYS A 16 12.55 -9.03 3.77
C CYS A 16 13.03 -8.76 5.20
N ASN A 17 13.06 -9.78 6.07
CA ASN A 17 13.56 -9.69 7.44
C ASN A 17 14.99 -10.25 7.51
N ILE A 18 15.97 -9.37 7.29
CA ILE A 18 17.41 -9.70 7.28
C ILE A 18 17.87 -10.34 8.62
N GLU A 19 17.20 -10.03 9.74
CA GLU A 19 17.55 -10.52 11.07
C GLU A 19 17.23 -12.02 11.24
N LEU A 20 16.19 -12.51 10.57
CA LEU A 20 15.84 -13.95 10.49
C LEU A 20 16.73 -14.72 9.50
N VAL A 21 17.17 -14.08 8.40
CA VAL A 21 18.17 -14.65 7.49
C VAL A 21 19.53 -14.83 8.19
N ARG A 22 19.85 -13.97 9.15
CA ARG A 22 21.02 -14.12 10.05
C ARG A 22 20.89 -15.33 10.97
N GLN A 23 19.73 -15.58 11.57
CA GLN A 23 19.55 -16.74 12.47
C GLN A 23 19.71 -18.10 11.75
N HIS A 24 19.48 -18.15 10.44
CA HIS A 24 19.70 -19.36 9.63
C HIS A 24 21.11 -19.46 9.02
N ARG A 25 21.93 -18.41 9.11
CA ARG A 25 23.32 -18.41 8.62
C ARG A 25 24.26 -17.84 9.68
N GLN A 26 24.80 -18.75 10.48
CA GLN A 26 26.01 -18.67 11.32
C GLN A 26 25.82 -18.64 12.85
N ILE A 27 26.18 -19.79 13.43
CA ILE A 27 27.09 -19.86 14.59
C ILE A 27 28.41 -19.15 14.20
N ASN A 28 28.87 -18.27 15.11
CA ASN A 28 30.20 -17.64 15.24
C ASN A 28 30.66 -16.56 14.22
N VAL A 29 30.63 -15.28 14.65
CA VAL A 29 31.77 -14.43 15.11
C VAL A 29 31.44 -12.93 14.95
N VAL A 30 31.87 -12.18 15.95
CA VAL A 30 31.84 -10.73 16.25
C VAL A 30 32.34 -9.81 15.13
N ALA A 31 31.71 -8.63 14.99
CA ALA A 31 32.42 -7.33 14.86
C ALA A 31 31.43 -6.15 14.98
N GLN A 32 31.61 -5.37 16.05
CA GLN A 32 31.20 -3.97 16.16
C GLN A 32 32.24 -3.13 15.43
N GLU A 33 31.80 -2.26 14.52
CA GLU A 33 32.41 -0.97 14.15
C GLU A 33 31.63 -0.44 12.95
N ASN A 34 31.07 0.78 13.07
CA ASN A 34 30.63 1.71 12.00
C ASN A 34 29.38 2.53 12.40
N LEU A 35 29.45 3.27 13.52
CA LEU A 35 28.42 4.25 13.93
C LEU A 35 28.92 5.71 13.89
N HIS A 36 30.05 6.01 13.25
CA HIS A 36 30.73 7.31 13.39
C HIS A 36 30.52 8.33 12.27
N HIS A 37 29.83 8.00 11.17
CA HIS A 37 29.71 8.94 10.04
C HIS A 37 28.40 9.74 9.98
N ASP A 38 27.28 9.20 10.47
CA ASP A 38 25.99 9.93 10.49
C ASP A 38 25.85 10.90 11.67
N TYR A 39 26.79 10.88 12.63
CA TYR A 39 26.80 11.78 13.78
C TYR A 39 27.22 13.22 13.45
N MET A 40 27.90 13.45 12.32
CA MET A 40 28.46 14.76 11.99
C MET A 40 27.39 15.80 11.62
N THR A 41 26.24 15.39 11.11
CA THR A 41 25.12 16.31 10.78
C THR A 41 24.20 16.55 11.98
N LEU A 42 24.18 15.64 12.96
CA LEU A 42 23.45 15.79 14.23
C LEU A 42 24.13 16.77 15.20
N ASN A 43 25.42 17.04 15.05
CA ASN A 43 26.18 17.98 15.90
C ASN A 43 25.86 19.47 15.67
N ALA A 44 25.00 19.80 14.70
CA ALA A 44 24.47 21.17 14.54
C ALA A 44 23.23 21.43 15.41
N LEU A 45 22.69 20.40 16.07
CA LEU A 45 21.57 20.53 17.01
C LEU A 45 22.14 20.77 18.40
N THR A 46 21.53 21.70 19.13
CA THR A 46 21.98 21.97 20.49
C THR A 46 21.53 20.81 21.39
N ILE A 47 22.33 20.44 22.40
CA ILE A 47 21.97 19.44 23.42
C ILE A 47 20.54 19.65 23.99
N PRO A 48 20.07 20.89 24.21
CA PRO A 48 18.67 21.19 24.57
C PRO A 48 17.63 20.59 23.62
N ASP A 49 17.81 20.67 22.29
CA ASP A 49 16.84 20.20 21.30
C ASP A 49 16.63 18.68 21.41
N LEU A 50 17.73 17.92 21.63
CA LEU A 50 17.68 16.47 21.81
C LEU A 50 17.02 16.06 23.14
N VAL A 51 17.26 16.82 24.22
CA VAL A 51 16.66 16.55 25.53
C VAL A 51 15.17 16.85 25.51
N GLU A 52 14.76 17.96 24.90
CA GLU A 52 13.35 18.32 24.76
C GLU A 52 12.61 17.33 23.85
N LEU A 53 13.23 16.90 22.74
CA LEU A 53 12.61 15.92 21.86
C LEU A 53 12.53 14.53 22.51
N LYS A 54 13.55 14.09 23.25
CA LYS A 54 13.46 12.88 24.07
C LYS A 54 12.38 13.00 25.14
N ARG A 55 12.22 14.16 25.77
CA ARG A 55 11.11 14.41 26.70
C ARG A 55 9.76 14.46 26.00
N TYR A 56 9.66 14.94 24.77
CA TYR A 56 8.41 14.95 24.00
C TYR A 56 8.03 13.54 23.53
N VAL A 57 9.02 12.71 23.18
CA VAL A 57 8.81 11.32 22.74
C VAL A 57 8.58 10.37 23.92
N ASN A 58 9.30 10.57 25.04
CA ASN A 58 9.19 9.75 26.26
C ASN A 58 8.19 10.29 27.28
N GLY A 59 7.78 11.55 27.11
CA GLY A 59 6.91 12.31 28.00
C GLY A 59 5.89 13.12 27.21
N ALA A 60 5.52 12.65 26.00
CA ALA A 60 4.18 12.87 25.47
C ALA A 60 3.26 12.69 26.68
N PRO A 61 2.54 13.75 27.08
CA PRO A 61 2.10 13.94 28.44
C PRO A 61 1.60 12.61 28.98
N ASN A 62 2.19 12.14 30.10
CA ASN A 62 1.57 11.13 30.95
C ASN A 62 0.09 11.42 30.83
N THR A 63 -0.61 10.47 30.23
CA THR A 63 -2.03 10.55 29.95
C THR A 63 -2.63 11.42 31.03
N VAL A 64 -3.19 12.57 30.64
CA VAL A 64 -4.47 12.87 31.24
C VAL A 64 -5.24 11.62 30.84
N GLU A 65 -5.30 10.63 31.72
CA GLU A 65 -6.34 9.64 31.73
C GLU A 65 -7.61 10.46 31.93
N ARG A 66 -8.02 11.17 30.88
CA ARG A 66 -9.39 10.99 30.47
C ARG A 66 -9.40 9.50 30.21
N GLU A 67 -10.00 8.75 31.14
CA GLU A 67 -10.90 7.69 30.73
C GLU A 67 -11.67 8.27 29.54
N VAL A 68 -11.16 8.06 28.34
CA VAL A 68 -11.98 8.05 27.15
C VAL A 68 -12.81 6.83 27.42
N LYS A 69 -13.95 7.04 28.10
CA LYS A 69 -14.90 5.98 28.32
C LYS A 69 -15.10 5.38 26.96
N THR A 70 -14.88 4.08 26.84
CA THR A 70 -15.16 3.30 25.63
C THR A 70 -16.61 3.45 25.16
N SER A 71 -17.46 4.17 25.91
CA SER A 71 -18.80 4.62 25.52
C SER A 71 -18.87 5.67 24.41
N ASP A 72 -17.78 6.35 24.05
CA ASP A 72 -17.83 7.43 23.03
C ASP A 72 -17.66 6.92 21.58
N TYR A 73 -17.49 5.62 21.37
CA TYR A 73 -17.54 5.04 20.03
C TYR A 73 -18.99 4.90 19.58
N ALA A 74 -19.34 5.60 18.50
CA ALA A 74 -20.64 5.46 17.89
C ALA A 74 -20.68 4.17 17.06
N TRP A 75 -21.41 3.17 17.56
CA TRP A 75 -21.84 2.05 16.74
C TRP A 75 -22.90 2.54 15.76
N LEU A 76 -22.69 2.31 14.48
CA LEU A 76 -23.71 2.62 13.50
C LEU A 76 -24.89 1.66 13.70
N THR A 77 -26.06 2.24 13.90
CA THR A 77 -27.31 1.55 13.61
C THR A 77 -27.52 1.55 12.09
N ASN A 78 -28.28 0.59 11.56
CA ASN A 78 -28.45 0.29 10.12
C ASN A 78 -29.00 1.44 9.23
N HIS A 79 -29.02 2.70 9.69
CA HIS A 79 -29.69 3.82 9.03
C HIS A 79 -28.83 5.10 8.89
N GLN A 80 -27.57 5.10 9.29
CA GLN A 80 -26.70 6.27 9.09
C GLN A 80 -25.79 6.07 7.88
N ASN A 81 -26.00 6.90 6.85
CA ASN A 81 -25.14 6.94 5.66
C ASN A 81 -23.74 7.44 6.03
N ILE A 82 -22.72 6.79 5.48
CA ILE A 82 -21.30 7.15 5.64
C ILE A 82 -20.78 7.76 4.34
N PHE A 83 -20.25 8.97 4.43
CA PHE A 83 -19.53 9.61 3.33
C PHE A 83 -18.04 9.31 3.45
N LEU A 84 -17.59 8.32 2.69
CA LEU A 84 -16.17 7.99 2.56
C LEU A 84 -15.42 9.09 1.80
N SER A 85 -14.18 9.37 2.21
CA SER A 85 -13.31 10.33 1.51
C SER A 85 -12.94 9.82 0.11
N LEU A 86 -12.95 10.71 -0.89
CA LEU A 86 -12.68 10.33 -2.28
C LEU A 86 -11.19 10.06 -2.53
N GLU A 87 -10.86 8.99 -3.24
CA GLU A 87 -9.47 8.62 -3.56
C GLU A 87 -9.04 9.04 -4.97
N ASP A 88 -9.94 9.63 -5.75
CA ASP A 88 -9.77 10.00 -7.16
C ASP A 88 -8.97 11.28 -7.41
N GLY A 89 -8.42 11.90 -6.36
CA GLY A 89 -7.64 13.14 -6.46
C GLY A 89 -8.47 14.41 -6.67
N SER A 90 -9.79 14.35 -6.53
CA SER A 90 -10.66 15.53 -6.47
C SER A 90 -10.55 16.28 -5.15
N ASP A 91 -10.39 15.55 -4.04
CA ASP A 91 -10.22 16.12 -2.71
C ASP A 91 -8.75 16.33 -2.36
N ASN A 92 -8.47 17.40 -1.61
CA ASN A 92 -7.13 17.71 -1.13
C ASN A 92 -6.79 16.84 0.08
N LEU A 93 -5.52 16.43 0.18
CA LEU A 93 -5.04 15.84 1.42
C LEU A 93 -4.89 16.93 2.47
N PHE A 94 -5.25 16.62 3.71
CA PHE A 94 -4.81 17.39 4.88
C PHE A 94 -3.89 16.57 5.79
N ALA A 95 -3.91 15.23 5.71
CA ALA A 95 -2.95 14.41 6.43
C ALA A 95 -2.62 13.08 5.74
N LEU A 96 -1.40 12.60 6.02
CA LEU A 96 -0.91 11.26 5.70
C LEU A 96 -0.67 10.52 7.03
N LYS A 97 -1.25 9.33 7.20
CA LYS A 97 -0.98 8.47 8.37
C LYS A 97 -0.11 7.30 7.98
N ILE A 98 0.98 7.12 8.72
CA ILE A 98 1.87 5.97 8.62
C ILE A 98 1.92 5.20 9.93
N ASN A 99 2.22 3.91 9.82
CA ASN A 99 2.58 3.04 10.93
C ASN A 99 4.11 2.91 10.96
N PHE A 100 4.76 3.62 11.88
CA PHE A 100 6.21 3.57 12.04
C PHE A 100 6.60 2.38 12.91
N THR A 101 7.40 1.47 12.35
CA THR A 101 7.72 0.17 12.96
C THR A 101 9.23 -0.05 13.03
N LYS A 102 9.64 -1.19 13.61
CA LYS A 102 11.04 -1.62 13.61
C LYS A 102 11.62 -1.87 12.21
N TYR A 103 10.76 -2.05 11.19
CA TYR A 103 11.15 -2.37 9.82
C TYR A 103 11.64 -1.14 9.05
N ILE A 104 12.76 -1.31 8.34
CA ILE A 104 13.41 -0.28 7.53
C ILE A 104 12.50 0.33 6.47
N THR A 105 11.61 -0.45 5.86
CA THR A 105 10.61 0.04 4.88
C THR A 105 9.78 1.18 5.45
N SER A 106 9.30 1.06 6.69
CA SER A 106 8.51 2.10 7.37
C SER A 106 9.33 3.32 7.78
N GLN A 107 10.65 3.17 7.89
CA GLN A 107 11.56 4.27 8.23
C GLN A 107 11.93 5.05 6.98
N LYS A 108 12.40 4.37 5.94
CA LYS A 108 12.89 5.01 4.72
C LYS A 108 11.78 5.73 3.96
N ILE A 109 10.50 5.30 4.06
CA ILE A 109 9.41 6.01 3.37
C ILE A 109 9.28 7.46 3.83
N LEU A 110 9.77 7.78 5.03
CA LEU A 110 9.86 9.16 5.52
C LEU A 110 10.79 10.03 4.68
N ASP A 111 11.78 9.49 3.97
CA ASP A 111 12.61 10.28 3.06
C ASP A 111 11.76 10.87 1.94
N ASP A 112 10.95 10.04 1.29
CA ASP A 112 10.06 10.48 0.21
C ASP A 112 8.98 11.42 0.76
N TYR A 113 8.39 11.12 1.93
CA TYR A 113 7.39 12.01 2.53
C TYR A 113 7.95 13.34 2.99
N ILE A 114 9.19 13.42 3.46
CA ILE A 114 9.80 14.71 3.80
C ILE A 114 9.89 15.60 2.57
N LEU A 115 10.32 15.04 1.43
CA LEU A 115 10.39 15.80 0.17
C LEU A 115 8.99 16.27 -0.25
N PHE A 116 7.98 15.39 -0.17
CA PHE A 116 6.60 15.74 -0.49
C PHE A 116 6.06 16.85 0.43
N LEU A 117 6.18 16.69 1.74
CA LEU A 117 5.63 17.62 2.73
C LEU A 117 6.33 18.99 2.73
N GLN A 118 7.56 19.08 2.21
CA GLN A 118 8.21 20.36 1.95
C GLN A 118 7.55 21.13 0.80
N GLU A 119 7.03 20.43 -0.22
CA GLU A 119 6.26 21.04 -1.32
C GLU A 119 4.81 21.36 -0.92
N TYR A 120 4.24 20.61 0.04
CA TYR A 120 2.83 20.72 0.47
C TYR A 120 2.72 20.91 2.00
N PRO A 121 3.12 22.06 2.56
CA PRO A 121 3.18 22.32 4.01
C PRO A 121 1.81 22.42 4.71
N GLU A 122 0.72 22.41 3.94
CA GLU A 122 -0.64 22.24 4.44
C GLU A 122 -0.97 20.80 4.85
N VAL A 123 -0.25 19.81 4.31
CA VAL A 123 -0.44 18.40 4.65
C VAL A 123 0.35 18.08 5.93
N GLU A 124 -0.30 17.40 6.86
CA GLU A 124 0.29 16.95 8.12
C GLU A 124 0.70 15.48 8.05
N LEU A 125 1.78 15.10 8.73
CA LEU A 125 2.18 13.70 8.88
C LEU A 125 1.75 13.15 10.24
N TRP A 126 0.91 12.12 10.24
CA TRP A 126 0.48 11.41 11.44
C TRP A 126 1.27 10.12 11.58
N ILE A 127 2.04 10.01 12.66
CA ILE A 127 2.93 8.87 12.90
C ILE A 127 2.40 8.09 14.09
N VAL A 128 1.89 6.89 13.82
CA VAL A 128 1.57 5.91 14.87
C VAL A 128 2.79 5.03 15.08
N TYR A 129 3.25 4.89 16.32
CA TYR A 129 4.45 4.12 16.64
C TYR A 129 4.25 3.32 17.94
N PRO A 130 4.76 2.07 18.02
CA PRO A 130 4.69 1.27 19.23
C PRO A 130 5.74 1.70 20.26
N ASN A 131 5.59 1.22 21.48
CA ASN A 131 6.68 1.25 22.46
C ASN A 131 7.93 0.51 21.95
N GLY A 132 9.12 1.06 22.20
CA GLY A 132 10.41 0.44 21.90
C GLY A 132 11.05 0.83 20.55
N VAL A 133 10.44 1.72 19.77
CA VAL A 133 11.02 2.20 18.48
C VAL A 133 11.43 3.68 18.51
N GLN A 134 11.35 4.33 19.68
CA GLN A 134 11.64 5.75 19.88
C GLN A 134 13.04 6.14 19.35
N ASP A 135 14.06 5.35 19.68
CA ASP A 135 15.44 5.63 19.27
C ASP A 135 15.61 5.63 17.75
N LYS A 136 14.80 4.83 17.03
CA LYS A 136 14.78 4.83 15.56
C LYS A 136 13.97 5.99 14.99
N LEU A 137 12.96 6.46 15.70
CA LEU A 137 12.09 7.56 15.27
C LEU A 137 12.76 8.93 15.47
N ILE A 138 13.51 9.13 16.56
CA ILE A 138 14.13 10.41 16.92
C ILE A 138 14.91 11.07 15.77
N PRO A 139 15.81 10.37 15.03
CA PRO A 139 16.54 10.97 13.91
C PRO A 139 15.61 11.59 12.85
N TRP A 140 14.47 10.94 12.59
CA TRP A 140 13.46 11.44 11.65
C TRP A 140 12.74 12.67 12.18
N LEU A 141 12.36 12.69 13.46
CA LEU A 141 11.70 13.84 14.06
C LEU A 141 12.59 15.08 14.03
N LEU A 142 13.90 14.92 14.22
CA LEU A 142 14.87 16.01 14.08
C LEU A 142 14.90 16.53 12.64
N LYS A 143 14.87 15.63 11.65
CA LYS A 143 14.79 16.01 10.22
C LYS A 143 13.48 16.74 9.90
N LEU A 144 12.35 16.25 10.40
CA LEU A 144 11.03 16.87 10.24
C LEU A 144 11.00 18.29 10.86
N ASN A 145 11.50 18.45 12.09
CA ASN A 145 11.60 19.74 12.79
C ASN A 145 12.50 20.73 12.05
N HIS A 146 13.69 20.30 11.64
CA HIS A 146 14.61 21.14 10.87
C HIS A 146 13.97 21.63 9.56
N LYS A 147 13.15 20.79 8.91
CA LYS A 147 12.41 21.12 7.69
C LYS A 147 11.09 21.85 7.95
N LYS A 148 10.72 22.10 9.21
CA LYS A 148 9.44 22.73 9.63
C LYS A 148 8.21 21.99 9.10
N ILE A 149 8.28 20.66 9.00
CA ILE A 149 7.16 19.82 8.59
C ILE A 149 6.20 19.64 9.77
N LYS A 150 4.90 19.77 9.52
CA LYS A 150 3.86 19.52 10.53
C LYS A 150 3.68 18.03 10.74
N TYR A 151 3.71 17.58 11.99
CA TYR A 151 3.46 16.19 12.32
C TYR A 151 2.77 16.02 13.67
N LYS A 152 2.07 14.90 13.83
CA LYS A 152 1.50 14.39 15.09
C LYS A 152 2.02 13.01 15.39
N LEU A 153 2.23 12.74 16.68
CA LEU A 153 2.74 11.49 17.19
C LEU A 153 1.67 10.78 18.01
N PHE A 154 1.50 9.48 17.76
CA PHE A 154 0.54 8.63 18.43
C PHE A 154 1.23 7.39 18.97
N LEU A 155 1.40 7.34 20.29
CA LEU A 155 1.93 6.15 20.95
C LEU A 155 0.86 5.06 20.98
N LEU A 156 1.24 3.90 20.44
CA LEU A 156 0.50 2.66 20.58
C LEU A 156 1.14 1.82 21.69
N ASP A 157 0.35 1.46 22.70
CA ASP A 157 0.86 0.70 23.85
C ASP A 157 1.25 -0.74 23.49
N ASN A 158 0.66 -1.26 22.42
CA ASN A 158 0.88 -2.60 21.88
C ASN A 158 2.06 -2.66 20.90
N SER A 159 2.46 -3.89 20.54
CA SER A 159 3.32 -4.11 19.38
C SER A 159 2.65 -3.61 18.11
N LEU A 160 3.48 -3.18 17.16
CA LEU A 160 3.07 -2.89 15.80
C LEU A 160 4.09 -3.53 14.88
N GLU A 161 3.80 -4.75 14.44
CA GLU A 161 4.65 -5.52 13.54
C GLU A 161 4.29 -5.28 12.06
N THR A 162 3.33 -4.40 11.82
CA THR A 162 2.83 -4.10 10.48
C THR A 162 2.81 -2.62 10.20
N TYR A 163 3.35 -2.28 9.04
CA TYR A 163 3.44 -0.91 8.54
C TYR A 163 2.33 -0.58 7.52
N TRP A 164 1.39 -1.49 7.31
CA TRP A 164 0.26 -1.30 6.39
C TRP A 164 -0.81 -0.43 7.02
N ALA A 165 -0.58 0.89 6.99
CA ALA A 165 -1.48 1.85 7.61
C ALA A 165 -2.84 1.92 6.90
N HIS A 166 -2.87 1.62 5.59
CA HIS A 166 -4.07 1.69 4.78
C HIS A 166 -5.09 0.62 5.14
N ASP A 167 -4.65 -0.61 5.36
CA ASP A 167 -5.55 -1.75 5.57
C ASP A 167 -6.41 -1.65 6.83
N ALA A 168 -6.00 -0.78 7.76
CA ALA A 168 -6.63 -0.59 9.05
C ALA A 168 -8.04 0.03 8.99
N SER A 169 -8.36 0.80 7.94
CA SER A 169 -9.53 1.69 7.97
C SER A 169 -9.91 2.28 6.62
N LYS A 170 -10.96 3.10 6.60
CA LYS A 170 -11.27 4.03 5.52
C LYS A 170 -11.61 5.43 6.05
N PRO A 171 -10.95 6.50 5.57
CA PRO A 171 -11.23 7.87 5.99
C PRO A 171 -12.67 8.31 5.66
N ILE A 172 -13.25 9.12 6.55
CA ILE A 172 -14.55 9.77 6.40
C ILE A 172 -14.40 11.25 6.74
N TYR A 173 -15.43 12.05 6.48
CA TYR A 173 -15.43 13.44 6.89
C TYR A 173 -15.19 13.59 8.41
N ASN A 174 -14.08 14.24 8.76
CA ASN A 174 -13.62 14.46 10.13
C ASN A 174 -13.49 13.17 10.97
N GLY A 175 -13.01 12.08 10.37
CA GLY A 175 -12.83 10.83 11.09
C GLY A 175 -12.34 9.66 10.26
N THR A 176 -12.59 8.47 10.77
CA THR A 176 -12.27 7.20 10.13
C THR A 176 -13.34 6.14 10.40
N LEU A 177 -13.56 5.28 9.41
CA LEU A 177 -14.36 4.08 9.48
C LEU A 177 -13.43 2.87 9.70
N LEU A 178 -13.58 2.21 10.84
CA LEU A 178 -12.92 0.94 11.14
C LEU A 178 -13.77 -0.22 10.63
N PRO A 179 -13.17 -1.28 10.08
CA PRO A 179 -13.90 -2.52 9.84
C PRO A 179 -14.33 -3.14 11.19
N THR A 180 -15.43 -3.89 11.19
CA THR A 180 -15.67 -4.82 12.31
C THR A 180 -14.49 -5.80 12.36
N LYS A 181 -13.97 -6.08 13.55
CA LYS A 181 -12.98 -7.14 13.76
C LYS A 181 -13.57 -8.14 14.75
N THR A 182 -13.32 -9.41 14.50
CA THR A 182 -13.77 -10.51 15.36
C THR A 182 -12.60 -11.05 16.19
N GLU A 183 -12.88 -11.84 17.22
CA GLU A 183 -11.86 -12.54 18.01
C GLU A 183 -10.98 -13.47 17.14
N ASN A 184 -11.40 -13.77 15.92
CA ASN A 184 -10.68 -14.61 14.96
C ASN A 184 -9.81 -13.82 13.97
N SER A 185 -9.80 -12.48 14.04
CA SER A 185 -8.94 -11.68 13.18
C SER A 185 -7.46 -11.99 13.44
N SER A 186 -6.64 -11.94 12.38
CA SER A 186 -5.21 -12.21 12.52
C SER A 186 -4.56 -11.17 13.46
N PRO A 187 -3.51 -11.52 14.23
CA PRO A 187 -2.82 -10.56 15.09
C PRO A 187 -2.42 -9.27 14.36
N THR A 188 -1.94 -9.42 13.13
CA THR A 188 -1.57 -8.30 12.24
C THR A 188 -2.74 -7.36 11.94
N GLU A 189 -3.91 -7.90 11.63
CA GLU A 189 -5.11 -7.08 11.36
C GLU A 189 -5.61 -6.37 12.62
N TYR A 190 -5.47 -7.00 13.79
CA TYR A 190 -5.84 -6.39 15.05
C TYR A 190 -4.89 -5.24 15.41
N GLU A 191 -3.58 -5.40 15.19
CA GLU A 191 -2.60 -4.31 15.34
C GLU A 191 -2.89 -3.12 14.41
N GLN A 192 -3.27 -3.39 13.15
CA GLN A 192 -3.72 -2.37 12.20
C GLN A 192 -4.93 -1.62 12.75
N TYR A 193 -5.95 -2.34 13.19
CA TYR A 193 -7.16 -1.77 13.81
C TYR A 193 -6.81 -0.86 14.99
N LEU A 194 -5.99 -1.33 15.94
CA LEU A 194 -5.56 -0.55 17.10
C LEU A 194 -4.76 0.70 16.71
N SER A 195 -3.92 0.60 15.67
CA SER A 195 -3.14 1.75 15.18
C SER A 195 -4.04 2.90 14.73
N THR A 196 -5.17 2.62 14.07
CA THR A 196 -6.13 3.66 13.67
C THR A 196 -7.05 4.05 14.83
N LEU A 197 -7.46 3.11 15.69
CA LEU A 197 -8.26 3.42 16.88
C LEU A 197 -7.59 4.49 17.77
N THR A 198 -6.26 4.48 17.82
CA THR A 198 -5.47 5.45 18.60
C THR A 198 -5.66 6.89 18.12
N LEU A 199 -6.05 7.11 16.85
CA LEU A 199 -6.39 8.44 16.32
C LEU A 199 -7.66 9.02 16.95
N GLY A 200 -8.54 8.19 17.53
CA GLY A 200 -9.71 8.66 18.28
C GLY A 200 -9.37 9.47 19.53
N LYS A 201 -8.09 9.50 19.95
CA LYS A 201 -7.59 10.39 21.00
C LYS A 201 -7.44 11.84 20.53
N MET A 202 -7.52 12.11 19.22
CA MET A 202 -7.47 13.46 18.66
C MET A 202 -8.80 14.19 18.89
N ASP A 203 -8.72 15.44 19.37
CA ASP A 203 -9.93 16.25 19.58
C ASP A 203 -10.70 16.45 18.27
N GLY A 204 -12.02 16.24 18.34
CA GLY A 204 -12.92 16.33 17.19
C GLY A 204 -12.83 15.19 16.16
N PHE A 205 -11.90 14.24 16.28
CA PHE A 205 -11.72 13.16 15.31
C PHE A 205 -12.64 11.98 15.62
N ARG A 206 -13.54 11.65 14.68
CA ARG A 206 -14.54 10.59 14.87
C ARG A 206 -14.00 9.22 14.47
N VAL A 207 -14.15 8.24 15.33
CA VAL A 207 -13.91 6.83 14.99
C VAL A 207 -15.24 6.10 14.98
N ILE A 208 -15.60 5.53 13.83
CA ILE A 208 -16.85 4.81 13.62
C ILE A 208 -16.53 3.38 13.24
N THR A 209 -17.30 2.40 13.71
CA THR A 209 -17.13 0.99 13.33
C THR A 209 -18.19 0.59 12.32
N SER A 210 -17.75 0.06 11.19
CA SER A 210 -18.58 -0.55 10.15
C SER A 210 -19.15 -1.87 10.65
N PRO A 211 -20.40 -2.24 10.33
CA PRO A 211 -20.93 -3.58 10.60
C PRO A 211 -20.26 -4.68 9.77
N PHE A 212 -19.48 -4.31 8.74
CA PHE A 212 -18.79 -5.24 7.84
C PHE A 212 -17.29 -5.27 8.11
N GLU A 213 -16.69 -6.43 7.86
CA GLU A 213 -15.24 -6.57 7.71
C GLU A 213 -14.81 -5.98 6.35
N PHE A 214 -13.65 -5.32 6.31
CA PHE A 214 -12.97 -4.96 5.07
C PHE A 214 -11.49 -4.69 5.34
N ALA A 215 -10.68 -4.72 4.28
CA ALA A 215 -9.34 -4.15 4.29
C ALA A 215 -9.32 -2.85 3.48
N GLY A 216 -8.62 -1.83 3.98
CA GLY A 216 -8.48 -0.56 3.27
C GLY A 216 -7.98 -0.73 1.83
N GLY A 217 -6.91 -1.49 1.58
CA GLY A 217 -6.44 -1.75 0.22
C GLY A 217 -7.43 -2.51 -0.67
N ASN A 218 -8.46 -3.13 -0.08
CA ASN A 218 -9.48 -3.88 -0.82
C ASN A 218 -10.75 -3.08 -1.12
N LEU A 219 -10.75 -1.78 -0.84
CA LEU A 219 -11.85 -0.85 -1.14
C LEU A 219 -11.26 0.39 -1.82
N ILE A 220 -11.90 0.93 -2.86
CA ILE A 220 -11.44 2.18 -3.52
C ILE A 220 -12.65 3.09 -3.70
N VAL A 221 -12.54 4.33 -3.24
CA VAL A 221 -13.66 5.28 -3.24
C VAL A 221 -13.49 6.26 -4.41
N ALA A 222 -14.39 6.17 -5.39
CA ALA A 222 -14.51 7.16 -6.46
C ALA A 222 -15.67 8.13 -6.16
N ARG A 223 -15.75 9.23 -6.91
CA ARG A 223 -16.89 10.14 -6.87
C ARG A 223 -18.23 9.41 -7.04
N ASP A 224 -18.35 8.53 -8.03
CA ASP A 224 -19.63 7.96 -8.45
C ASP A 224 -19.87 6.52 -8.00
N ALA A 225 -18.86 5.85 -7.45
CA ALA A 225 -18.98 4.47 -6.97
C ALA A 225 -17.93 4.14 -5.91
N VAL A 226 -18.17 3.05 -5.17
CA VAL A 226 -17.18 2.39 -4.33
C VAL A 226 -16.83 1.05 -4.98
N PHE A 227 -15.55 0.83 -5.29
CA PHE A 227 -15.07 -0.48 -5.72
C PHE A 227 -14.70 -1.30 -4.49
N ILE A 228 -15.10 -2.56 -4.45
CA ILE A 228 -14.72 -3.48 -3.36
C ILE A 228 -14.32 -4.83 -3.93
N GLY A 229 -13.23 -5.38 -3.40
CA GLY A 229 -12.77 -6.70 -3.81
C GLY A 229 -13.72 -7.82 -3.39
N THR A 230 -13.93 -8.81 -4.27
CA THR A 230 -14.85 -9.93 -4.00
C THR A 230 -14.50 -10.74 -2.74
N ASN A 231 -13.23 -10.74 -2.31
CA ASN A 231 -12.82 -11.44 -1.10
C ASN A 231 -13.56 -10.90 0.14
N ASP A 232 -13.73 -9.57 0.24
CA ASP A 232 -14.42 -8.93 1.36
C ASP A 232 -15.92 -9.23 1.30
N ILE A 233 -16.52 -9.20 0.10
CA ILE A 233 -17.94 -9.55 -0.09
C ILE A 233 -18.21 -10.99 0.33
N GLN A 234 -17.39 -11.94 -0.09
CA GLN A 234 -17.55 -13.35 0.25
C GLN A 234 -17.32 -13.61 1.74
N SER A 235 -16.34 -12.95 2.36
CA SER A 235 -16.08 -13.06 3.80
C SER A 235 -17.29 -12.58 4.60
N ASN A 236 -17.82 -11.39 4.26
CA ASN A 236 -19.00 -10.84 4.92
C ASN A 236 -20.25 -11.68 4.66
N ALA A 237 -20.45 -12.21 3.46
CA ALA A 237 -21.58 -13.07 3.14
C ALA A 237 -21.60 -14.30 4.06
N LYS A 238 -20.43 -14.93 4.25
CA LYS A 238 -20.25 -16.04 5.18
C LYS A 238 -20.47 -15.62 6.64
N MET A 239 -19.85 -14.52 7.07
CA MET A 239 -19.94 -14.01 8.45
C MET A 239 -21.38 -13.71 8.85
N HIS A 240 -22.12 -13.00 8.00
CA HIS A 240 -23.48 -12.56 8.27
C HIS A 240 -24.55 -13.57 7.86
N LYS A 241 -24.16 -14.73 7.31
CA LYS A 241 -25.06 -15.77 6.78
C LYS A 241 -26.05 -15.19 5.75
N ARG A 242 -25.52 -14.39 4.82
CA ARG A 242 -26.24 -13.73 3.73
C ARG A 242 -25.64 -14.10 2.38
N THR A 243 -26.34 -13.80 1.31
CA THR A 243 -25.82 -13.90 -0.05
C THR A 243 -24.89 -12.71 -0.38
N PRO A 244 -23.93 -12.87 -1.31
CA PRO A 244 -23.11 -11.75 -1.80
C PRO A 244 -23.93 -10.52 -2.23
N ASN A 245 -25.05 -10.71 -2.94
CA ASN A 245 -25.91 -9.61 -3.37
C ASN A 245 -26.57 -8.86 -2.21
N GLU A 246 -26.96 -9.55 -1.15
CA GLU A 246 -27.49 -8.91 0.07
C GLU A 246 -26.42 -8.11 0.80
N ILE A 247 -25.16 -8.57 0.79
CA ILE A 247 -24.03 -7.81 1.33
C ILE A 247 -23.77 -6.56 0.50
N LEU A 248 -23.70 -6.69 -0.83
CA LEU A 248 -23.54 -5.55 -1.74
C LEU A 248 -24.61 -4.50 -1.51
N THR A 249 -25.89 -4.90 -1.52
CA THR A 249 -27.03 -4.00 -1.27
C THR A 249 -26.90 -3.28 0.08
N ALA A 250 -26.47 -4.00 1.12
CA ALA A 250 -26.30 -3.41 2.45
C ALA A 250 -25.10 -2.45 2.53
N MET A 251 -24.01 -2.74 1.82
CA MET A 251 -22.86 -1.84 1.69
C MET A 251 -23.21 -0.59 0.87
N GLU A 252 -24.02 -0.71 -0.19
CA GLU A 252 -24.53 0.43 -0.96
C GLU A 252 -25.36 1.38 -0.10
N GLN A 253 -26.23 0.81 0.75
CA GLN A 253 -26.99 1.58 1.73
C GLN A 253 -26.07 2.25 2.74
N LEU A 254 -25.06 1.53 3.26
CA LEU A 254 -24.11 2.06 4.23
C LEU A 254 -23.30 3.24 3.67
N PHE A 255 -22.79 3.11 2.44
CA PHE A 255 -21.93 4.12 1.81
C PHE A 255 -22.71 5.19 1.03
N ALA A 256 -24.04 5.04 0.91
CA ALA A 256 -24.90 5.89 0.09
C ALA A 256 -24.36 6.10 -1.35
N LYS A 257 -23.74 5.06 -1.90
CA LYS A 257 -23.11 5.05 -3.23
C LYS A 257 -23.26 3.66 -3.86
N PRO A 258 -23.33 3.56 -5.20
CA PRO A 258 -23.21 2.29 -5.90
C PRO A 258 -21.94 1.55 -5.49
N VAL A 259 -22.02 0.24 -5.29
CA VAL A 259 -20.88 -0.60 -4.93
C VAL A 259 -20.60 -1.57 -6.08
N ILE A 260 -19.40 -1.51 -6.63
CA ILE A 260 -18.96 -2.36 -7.73
C ILE A 260 -18.05 -3.45 -7.16
N GLU A 261 -18.53 -4.70 -7.20
CA GLU A 261 -17.72 -5.87 -6.81
C GLU A 261 -16.65 -6.17 -7.86
N VAL A 262 -15.38 -6.07 -7.49
CA VAL A 262 -14.23 -6.36 -8.35
C VAL A 262 -13.82 -7.82 -8.14
N GLY A 263 -14.16 -8.66 -9.11
CA GLY A 263 -13.80 -10.07 -9.15
C GLY A 263 -14.17 -10.73 -10.48
N LEU A 264 -13.61 -11.90 -10.73
CA LEU A 264 -13.90 -12.70 -11.93
C LEU A 264 -14.87 -13.82 -11.59
N PRO A 265 -15.96 -14.00 -12.35
CA PRO A 265 -16.82 -15.16 -12.16
C PRO A 265 -16.05 -16.46 -12.48
N ILE A 266 -16.04 -17.38 -11.53
CA ILE A 266 -15.61 -18.77 -11.72
C ILE A 266 -16.88 -19.57 -12.06
N ALA A 267 -17.13 -19.75 -13.36
CA ALA A 267 -18.33 -20.40 -13.88
C ALA A 267 -18.59 -21.79 -13.27
N SER A 268 -17.55 -22.53 -12.89
CA SER A 268 -17.68 -23.88 -12.31
C SER A 268 -18.11 -23.91 -10.84
N LYS A 269 -18.10 -22.78 -10.14
CA LYS A 269 -18.32 -22.73 -8.68
C LYS A 269 -19.36 -21.72 -8.23
N ASN A 270 -19.90 -20.89 -9.13
CA ASN A 270 -20.72 -19.74 -8.76
C ASN A 270 -20.00 -18.84 -7.71
N GLU A 271 -18.67 -18.78 -7.80
CA GLU A 271 -17.77 -18.00 -6.94
C GLU A 271 -17.12 -16.92 -7.77
N TYR A 272 -16.71 -15.82 -7.15
CA TYR A 272 -15.87 -14.81 -7.79
C TYR A 272 -14.43 -14.94 -7.29
N LYS A 273 -13.45 -14.64 -8.15
CA LYS A 273 -12.04 -14.60 -7.76
C LYS A 273 -11.46 -13.24 -8.04
N GLN A 274 -10.93 -12.61 -7.01
CA GLN A 274 -10.19 -11.37 -7.16
C GLN A 274 -8.89 -11.62 -7.95
N PRO A 275 -8.49 -10.72 -8.88
CA PRO A 275 -7.23 -10.87 -9.61
C PRO A 275 -6.03 -10.92 -8.66
N ASP A 276 -6.08 -10.08 -7.62
CA ASP A 276 -5.01 -9.85 -6.65
C ASP A 276 -5.53 -9.94 -5.23
N PHE A 277 -4.64 -9.91 -4.24
CA PHE A 277 -5.04 -9.96 -2.83
C PHE A 277 -5.86 -8.73 -2.41
N HIS A 278 -5.41 -7.53 -2.82
CA HIS A 278 -6.11 -6.26 -2.66
C HIS A 278 -6.30 -5.61 -4.03
N ILE A 279 -7.42 -4.89 -4.22
CA ILE A 279 -7.71 -4.25 -5.50
C ILE A 279 -6.83 -3.01 -5.76
N ASP A 280 -6.32 -2.34 -4.73
CA ASP A 280 -5.39 -1.19 -4.85
C ASP A 280 -4.02 -1.55 -5.45
N LEU A 281 -3.69 -2.84 -5.49
CA LEU A 281 -2.51 -3.36 -6.21
C LEU A 281 -2.76 -3.49 -7.70
N SER A 282 -4.02 -3.48 -8.10
CA SER A 282 -4.51 -3.89 -9.41
C SER A 282 -5.14 -2.72 -10.17
N MET A 283 -5.69 -1.75 -9.43
CA MET A 283 -6.38 -0.59 -9.98
C MET A 283 -6.26 0.64 -9.07
N ALA A 284 -6.36 1.81 -9.70
CA ALA A 284 -6.56 3.10 -9.04
C ALA A 284 -7.67 3.86 -9.76
N VAL A 285 -8.28 4.83 -9.09
CA VAL A 285 -9.24 5.75 -9.71
C VAL A 285 -8.69 7.17 -9.69
N ALA A 286 -8.95 7.94 -10.74
CA ALA A 286 -8.55 9.34 -10.87
C ALA A 286 -9.64 10.12 -11.59
N ILE A 287 -9.73 11.43 -11.33
CA ILE A 287 -10.47 12.35 -12.20
C ILE A 287 -9.47 12.98 -13.15
N ALA A 288 -9.64 12.75 -14.45
CA ALA A 288 -8.78 13.36 -15.44
C ALA A 288 -8.91 14.90 -15.40
N LYS A 289 -7.77 15.58 -15.30
CA LYS A 289 -7.66 17.04 -15.13
C LYS A 289 -7.31 17.77 -16.41
N ASP A 290 -7.02 17.03 -17.47
CA ASP A 290 -6.63 17.55 -18.77
C ASP A 290 -6.94 16.51 -19.85
N GLY A 291 -6.82 16.93 -21.11
CA GLY A 291 -6.88 16.07 -22.28
C GLY A 291 -8.30 15.66 -22.67
N VAL A 292 -8.38 14.60 -23.48
CA VAL A 292 -9.63 14.10 -24.09
C VAL A 292 -10.63 13.59 -23.04
N PHE A 293 -10.17 13.32 -21.82
CA PHE A 293 -10.96 12.75 -20.74
C PHE A 293 -11.31 13.75 -19.63
N LEU A 294 -11.14 15.06 -19.84
CA LEU A 294 -11.38 16.08 -18.83
C LEU A 294 -12.68 15.84 -18.02
N GLU A 295 -12.55 15.85 -16.69
CA GLU A 295 -13.61 15.62 -15.69
C GLU A 295 -14.24 14.22 -15.69
N GLN A 296 -13.75 13.27 -16.49
CA GLN A 296 -14.20 11.88 -16.46
C GLN A 296 -13.49 11.09 -15.37
N ASN A 297 -14.20 10.16 -14.74
CA ASN A 297 -13.60 9.16 -13.88
C ASN A 297 -12.83 8.14 -14.73
N VAL A 298 -11.53 8.07 -14.48
CA VAL A 298 -10.61 7.15 -15.12
C VAL A 298 -10.19 6.10 -14.09
N VAL A 299 -10.37 4.85 -14.43
CA VAL A 299 -9.75 3.72 -13.73
C VAL A 299 -8.44 3.39 -14.44
N LEU A 300 -7.35 3.45 -13.67
CA LEU A 300 -6.04 2.97 -14.07
C LEU A 300 -5.97 1.50 -13.67
N LEU A 301 -5.74 0.59 -14.61
CA LEU A 301 -5.82 -0.86 -14.38
C LEU A 301 -4.52 -1.53 -14.81
N ASN A 302 -3.98 -2.43 -13.99
CA ASN A 302 -2.81 -3.22 -14.35
C ASN A 302 -3.07 -4.06 -15.61
N SER A 303 -2.03 -4.22 -16.42
CA SER A 303 -1.98 -5.10 -17.57
C SER A 303 -0.65 -5.87 -17.57
N PRO A 304 -0.69 -7.17 -17.23
CA PRO A 304 0.46 -8.06 -17.36
C PRO A 304 1.00 -8.11 -18.78
N LYS A 305 0.10 -8.14 -19.77
CA LYS A 305 0.48 -8.17 -21.19
C LYS A 305 1.32 -6.94 -21.54
N LEU A 306 0.84 -5.75 -21.19
CA LEU A 306 1.54 -4.48 -21.44
C LEU A 306 2.90 -4.42 -20.73
N LEU A 307 3.00 -4.94 -19.50
CA LEU A 307 4.28 -5.01 -18.78
C LEU A 307 5.33 -5.80 -19.57
N PHE A 308 4.97 -6.98 -20.08
CA PHE A 308 5.90 -7.80 -20.86
C PHE A 308 6.17 -7.20 -22.25
N GLU A 309 5.20 -6.57 -22.90
CA GLU A 309 5.41 -5.87 -24.19
C GLU A 309 6.48 -4.78 -24.08
N LEU A 310 6.39 -3.96 -23.02
CA LEU A 310 7.37 -2.90 -22.75
C LEU A 310 8.75 -3.47 -22.38
N LEU A 311 8.81 -4.51 -21.54
CA LEU A 311 10.08 -5.11 -21.10
C LEU A 311 10.81 -5.86 -22.23
N LEU A 312 10.06 -6.54 -23.10
CA LEU A 312 10.61 -7.30 -24.20
C LEU A 312 10.79 -6.45 -25.46
N ASN A 313 10.24 -5.22 -25.47
CA ASN A 313 10.19 -4.32 -26.61
C ASN A 313 9.57 -4.99 -27.84
N ILE A 314 8.37 -5.54 -27.65
CA ILE A 314 7.55 -6.18 -28.69
C ILE A 314 6.18 -5.49 -28.76
N ASP A 315 5.56 -5.49 -29.93
CA ASP A 315 4.28 -4.80 -30.14
C ASP A 315 3.07 -5.59 -29.60
N ASP A 316 3.09 -6.92 -29.72
CA ASP A 316 1.99 -7.77 -29.28
C ASP A 316 2.50 -9.11 -28.75
N LEU A 317 2.32 -9.35 -27.45
CA LEU A 317 2.69 -10.62 -26.82
C LEU A 317 1.98 -11.85 -27.42
N THR A 318 0.84 -11.65 -28.09
CA THR A 318 0.09 -12.75 -28.70
C THR A 318 0.71 -13.28 -29.98
N THR A 319 1.62 -12.54 -30.63
CA THR A 319 2.21 -12.95 -31.92
C THR A 319 3.44 -13.82 -31.79
N ILE A 320 4.07 -13.86 -30.62
CA ILE A 320 5.29 -14.66 -30.37
C ILE A 320 4.97 -16.05 -29.81
N SER A 321 5.88 -17.00 -30.01
CA SER A 321 5.75 -18.35 -29.46
C SER A 321 6.13 -18.41 -27.97
N ASN A 322 5.84 -19.53 -27.28
CA ASN A 322 6.31 -19.72 -25.90
C ASN A 322 7.84 -19.82 -25.83
N GLU A 323 8.47 -20.48 -26.81
CA GLU A 323 9.93 -20.61 -26.87
C GLU A 323 10.60 -19.26 -27.11
N GLU A 324 10.08 -18.46 -28.04
CA GLU A 324 10.52 -17.10 -28.29
C GLU A 324 10.36 -16.20 -27.06
N PHE A 325 9.24 -16.33 -26.33
CA PHE A 325 9.04 -15.61 -25.07
C PHE A 325 10.10 -15.97 -24.02
N ASP A 326 10.39 -17.26 -23.81
CA ASP A 326 11.39 -17.71 -22.85
C ASP A 326 12.80 -17.19 -23.24
N THR A 327 13.13 -17.20 -24.54
CA THR A 327 14.37 -16.61 -25.07
C THR A 327 14.43 -15.10 -24.81
N LEU A 328 13.39 -14.35 -25.18
CA LEU A 328 13.35 -12.89 -25.00
C LEU A 328 13.42 -12.49 -23.53
N ILE A 329 12.78 -13.23 -22.63
CA ILE A 329 12.90 -13.02 -21.18
C ILE A 329 14.37 -13.11 -20.74
N ALA A 330 15.07 -14.18 -21.15
CA ALA A 330 16.48 -14.36 -20.78
C ALA A 330 17.39 -13.27 -21.37
N GLU A 331 17.13 -12.85 -22.62
CA GLU A 331 17.95 -11.88 -23.34
C GLU A 331 17.67 -10.41 -22.98
N LYS A 332 16.42 -10.05 -22.65
CA LYS A 332 16.00 -8.65 -22.47
C LYS A 332 15.79 -8.27 -21.01
N ILE A 333 15.14 -9.13 -20.23
CA ILE A 333 14.80 -8.79 -18.84
C ILE A 333 16.03 -8.82 -17.95
N VAL A 334 16.90 -9.83 -18.08
CA VAL A 334 18.11 -9.94 -17.24
C VAL A 334 19.02 -8.70 -17.40
N PRO A 335 19.32 -8.21 -18.62
CA PRO A 335 20.08 -6.96 -18.77
C PRO A 335 19.34 -5.72 -18.30
N ALA A 336 18.03 -5.60 -18.55
CA ALA A 336 17.24 -4.45 -18.07
C ALA A 336 17.27 -4.35 -16.54
N LEU A 337 17.24 -5.49 -15.85
CA LEU A 337 17.39 -5.58 -14.41
C LEU A 337 18.85 -5.35 -13.95
N ARG A 338 19.88 -5.60 -14.77
CA ARG A 338 21.26 -5.23 -14.39
C ARG A 338 21.48 -3.73 -14.35
N PHE A 339 20.83 -2.97 -15.22
CA PHE A 339 20.86 -1.51 -15.14
C PHE A 339 20.31 -0.99 -13.81
N TYR A 340 19.32 -1.70 -13.23
CA TYR A 340 18.85 -1.42 -11.88
C TYR A 340 19.97 -1.53 -10.85
N ASP A 341 20.85 -2.53 -10.94
CA ASP A 341 22.00 -2.72 -10.03
C ASP A 341 22.98 -1.54 -10.08
N GLU A 342 23.27 -1.05 -11.29
CA GLU A 342 24.15 0.10 -11.51
C GLU A 342 23.51 1.44 -11.09
N ALA A 343 22.18 1.52 -11.16
CA ALA A 343 21.39 2.69 -10.78
C ALA A 343 21.01 2.71 -9.28
N ILE A 344 21.29 1.64 -8.52
CA ILE A 344 21.24 1.73 -7.06
C ILE A 344 22.28 2.81 -6.70
N PRO A 345 21.87 3.91 -6.04
CA PRO A 345 22.81 4.95 -5.62
C PRO A 345 23.98 4.28 -4.90
N ASN A 346 25.17 4.90 -4.92
CA ASN A 346 26.28 4.55 -4.02
C ASN A 346 25.87 4.79 -2.56
N SER A 347 24.85 4.06 -2.09
CA SER A 347 24.32 4.12 -0.76
C SER A 347 25.41 3.56 0.12
N LYS A 348 25.86 4.39 1.06
CA LYS A 348 26.80 3.96 2.09
C LYS A 348 26.12 3.00 3.08
N ASP A 349 24.80 2.89 3.02
CA ASP A 349 23.99 2.01 3.85
C ASP A 349 24.02 0.57 3.31
N LYS A 350 24.81 -0.28 3.99
CA LYS A 350 24.95 -1.71 3.64
C LYS A 350 23.62 -2.47 3.71
N GLU A 351 22.69 -2.05 4.57
CA GLU A 351 21.40 -2.72 4.70
C GLU A 351 20.52 -2.41 3.49
N GLU A 352 20.50 -1.16 3.05
CA GLU A 352 19.78 -0.72 1.86
C GLU A 352 20.30 -1.41 0.60
N LEU A 353 21.63 -1.51 0.42
CA LEU A 353 22.25 -2.25 -0.68
C LEU A 353 21.79 -3.72 -0.69
N LYS A 354 21.77 -4.36 0.48
CA LYS A 354 21.33 -5.76 0.60
C LYS A 354 19.85 -5.92 0.23
N ILE A 355 18.99 -4.99 0.64
CA ILE A 355 17.56 -5.05 0.29
C ILE A 355 17.37 -4.83 -1.20
N ASN A 356 18.06 -3.86 -1.80
CA ASN A 356 17.98 -3.63 -3.24
C ASN A 356 18.44 -4.85 -4.04
N GLN A 357 19.51 -5.54 -3.62
CA GLN A 357 19.94 -6.79 -4.25
C GLN A 357 18.89 -7.90 -4.09
N LEU A 358 18.25 -8.02 -2.92
CA LEU A 358 17.19 -9.00 -2.70
C LEU A 358 15.97 -8.70 -3.57
N LEU A 359 15.58 -7.43 -3.70
CA LEU A 359 14.49 -7.01 -4.59
C LEU A 359 14.82 -7.34 -6.04
N LEU A 360 16.03 -7.01 -6.50
CA LEU A 360 16.50 -7.32 -7.84
C LEU A 360 16.41 -8.82 -8.14
N ASN A 361 16.95 -9.65 -7.25
CA ASN A 361 16.89 -11.11 -7.38
C ASN A 361 15.44 -11.62 -7.38
N SER A 362 14.56 -10.97 -6.61
CA SER A 362 13.16 -11.33 -6.52
C SER A 362 12.37 -10.92 -7.76
N TYR A 363 12.65 -9.75 -8.36
CA TYR A 363 12.09 -9.35 -9.66
C TYR A 363 12.54 -10.30 -10.76
N GLN A 364 13.84 -10.61 -10.81
CA GLN A 364 14.36 -11.54 -11.79
C GLN A 364 13.70 -12.91 -11.61
N GLY A 365 13.66 -13.45 -10.39
CA GLY A 365 12.98 -14.71 -10.11
C GLY A 365 11.51 -14.70 -10.50
N LEU A 366 10.79 -13.62 -10.19
CA LEU A 366 9.38 -13.45 -10.55
C LEU A 366 9.20 -13.45 -12.07
N LEU A 367 9.90 -12.56 -12.77
CA LEU A 367 9.74 -12.37 -14.22
C LEU A 367 10.16 -13.62 -15.01
N MET A 368 11.25 -14.29 -14.59
CA MET A 368 11.70 -15.54 -15.19
C MET A 368 10.78 -16.73 -14.89
N SER A 369 9.93 -16.66 -13.86
CA SER A 369 8.99 -17.74 -13.52
C SER A 369 7.73 -17.73 -14.37
N TYR A 370 7.44 -16.61 -15.04
CA TYR A 370 6.23 -16.46 -15.82
C TYR A 370 6.33 -17.19 -17.14
N LYS A 371 5.27 -17.92 -17.49
CA LYS A 371 5.06 -18.45 -18.83
C LYS A 371 4.15 -17.51 -19.59
N ARG A 372 4.36 -17.39 -20.90
CA ARG A 372 3.49 -16.59 -21.79
C ARG A 372 2.01 -16.93 -21.59
N SER A 373 1.66 -18.20 -21.48
CA SER A 373 0.28 -18.65 -21.25
C SER A 373 -0.32 -18.11 -19.95
N ASP A 374 0.49 -18.00 -18.89
CA ASP A 374 0.04 -17.49 -17.59
C ASP A 374 -0.18 -15.98 -17.65
N VAL A 375 0.71 -15.26 -18.33
CA VAL A 375 0.56 -13.81 -18.59
C VAL A 375 -0.71 -13.53 -19.38
N LEU A 376 -0.96 -14.27 -20.47
CA LEU A 376 -2.16 -14.08 -21.28
C LEU A 376 -3.44 -14.45 -20.53
N LYS A 377 -3.40 -15.50 -19.70
CA LYS A 377 -4.52 -15.87 -18.83
C LYS A 377 -4.81 -14.78 -17.79
N ALA A 378 -3.79 -14.18 -17.21
CA ALA A 378 -3.95 -13.06 -16.30
C ALA A 378 -4.47 -11.80 -17.01
N GLU A 379 -3.98 -11.49 -18.21
CA GLU A 379 -4.51 -10.38 -19.01
C GLU A 379 -6.01 -10.56 -19.30
N LEU A 380 -6.48 -11.78 -19.61
CA LEU A 380 -7.90 -12.05 -19.80
C LEU A 380 -8.73 -11.76 -18.54
N ALA A 381 -8.17 -12.00 -17.35
CA ALA A 381 -8.80 -11.61 -16.10
C ALA A 381 -8.95 -10.08 -16.00
N TYR A 382 -7.87 -9.33 -16.22
CA TYR A 382 -7.95 -7.87 -16.21
C TYR A 382 -8.87 -7.31 -17.29
N GLN A 383 -8.98 -7.95 -18.45
CA GLN A 383 -9.94 -7.55 -19.49
C GLN A 383 -11.40 -7.73 -19.05
N ALA A 384 -11.71 -8.75 -18.24
CA ALA A 384 -13.05 -8.91 -17.68
C ALA A 384 -13.37 -7.80 -16.68
N ILE A 385 -12.40 -7.42 -15.83
CA ILE A 385 -12.53 -6.29 -14.89
C ILE A 385 -12.66 -4.97 -15.65
N GLN A 386 -11.87 -4.79 -16.71
CA GLN A 386 -11.98 -3.63 -17.58
C GLN A 386 -13.41 -3.49 -18.13
N ARG A 387 -14.02 -4.57 -18.62
CA ARG A 387 -15.41 -4.54 -19.13
C ARG A 387 -16.39 -4.18 -18.03
N LEU A 388 -16.29 -4.82 -16.85
CA LEU A 388 -17.13 -4.51 -15.69
C LEU A 388 -17.09 -3.01 -15.34
N VAL A 389 -15.88 -2.44 -15.28
CA VAL A 389 -15.66 -1.03 -14.95
C VAL A 389 -16.17 -0.11 -16.06
N GLN A 390 -15.99 -0.48 -17.33
CA GLN A 390 -16.51 0.26 -18.48
C GLN A 390 -18.04 0.25 -18.55
N ASP A 391 -18.68 -0.88 -18.23
CA ASP A 391 -20.13 -1.02 -18.15
C ASP A 391 -20.72 -0.14 -17.04
N ALA A 392 -19.94 0.13 -15.99
CA ALA A 392 -20.28 1.09 -14.94
C ALA A 392 -20.02 2.57 -15.31
N GLY A 393 -19.62 2.84 -16.57
CA GLY A 393 -19.47 4.21 -17.09
C GLY A 393 -18.07 4.81 -16.94
N PHE A 394 -17.10 4.07 -16.39
CA PHE A 394 -15.73 4.57 -16.22
C PHE A 394 -14.91 4.41 -17.49
N LYS A 395 -13.96 5.32 -17.72
CA LYS A 395 -12.87 5.07 -18.69
C LYS A 395 -11.81 4.21 -18.05
N VAL A 396 -11.19 3.34 -18.83
CA VAL A 396 -10.10 2.47 -18.35
C VAL A 396 -8.85 2.76 -19.16
N ILE A 397 -7.75 3.04 -18.47
CA ILE A 397 -6.41 3.14 -19.06
C ILE A 397 -5.54 2.06 -18.43
N LYS A 398 -4.83 1.32 -19.28
CA LYS A 398 -3.93 0.25 -18.82
C LYS A 398 -2.61 0.83 -18.33
N LEU A 399 -2.10 0.28 -17.24
CA LEU A 399 -0.75 0.49 -16.74
C LEU A 399 0.03 -0.83 -16.78
N PRO A 400 1.34 -0.81 -17.06
CA PRO A 400 2.14 -2.02 -16.95
C PRO A 400 2.16 -2.47 -15.50
N GLY A 401 1.70 -3.69 -15.22
CA GLY A 401 1.70 -4.16 -13.86
C GLY A 401 1.42 -5.65 -13.76
N VAL A 402 1.97 -6.24 -12.72
CA VAL A 402 1.76 -7.64 -12.39
C VAL A 402 1.84 -7.86 -10.89
N SER A 403 0.91 -8.65 -10.40
CA SER A 403 0.94 -9.26 -9.07
C SER A 403 0.78 -10.77 -9.22
N ARG A 404 1.18 -11.52 -8.18
CA ARG A 404 1.34 -12.98 -8.17
C ARG A 404 0.23 -13.73 -8.93
N PHE A 405 0.57 -14.42 -10.04
CA PHE A 405 -0.40 -15.33 -10.71
C PHE A 405 -0.52 -16.70 -10.04
N ASN A 406 0.43 -17.06 -9.17
CA ASN A 406 0.46 -18.36 -8.51
C ASN A 406 1.01 -18.27 -7.08
N HIS A 407 0.29 -18.82 -6.10
CA HIS A 407 0.58 -18.70 -4.66
C HIS A 407 1.83 -19.48 -4.19
N ALA A 408 2.56 -20.15 -5.10
CA ALA A 408 3.59 -21.11 -4.74
C ALA A 408 4.94 -20.50 -4.32
N HIS A 409 5.20 -19.21 -4.61
CA HIS A 409 6.47 -18.57 -4.29
C HIS A 409 6.33 -17.54 -3.16
N TYR A 410 7.00 -17.83 -2.03
CA TYR A 410 6.94 -17.08 -0.76
C TYR A 410 7.41 -15.61 -0.85
N LEU A 411 8.07 -15.21 -1.93
CA LEU A 411 8.42 -13.83 -2.22
C LEU A 411 7.25 -13.13 -2.93
N ALA A 412 6.52 -12.29 -2.20
CA ALA A 412 5.42 -11.52 -2.76
C ALA A 412 6.05 -10.34 -3.43
N VAL A 413 6.41 -10.41 -4.71
CA VAL A 413 6.82 -9.22 -5.45
C VAL A 413 5.72 -8.87 -6.41
N ALA A 414 5.31 -7.60 -6.37
CA ALA A 414 4.38 -7.02 -7.31
C ALA A 414 5.08 -5.83 -7.98
N ILE A 415 4.90 -5.67 -9.29
CA ILE A 415 5.21 -4.43 -10.00
C ILE A 415 3.86 -3.78 -10.24
N ASN A 416 3.55 -2.72 -9.50
CA ASN A 416 2.24 -2.05 -9.58
C ASN A 416 2.44 -0.53 -9.59
N TYR A 417 1.95 0.12 -10.64
CA TYR A 417 1.91 1.59 -10.71
C TYR A 417 0.53 2.14 -10.35
N THR A 418 -0.41 1.29 -9.96
CA THR A 418 -1.76 1.65 -9.51
C THR A 418 -1.81 1.97 -8.02
N ASN A 419 -0.86 1.48 -7.23
CA ASN A 419 -0.83 1.73 -5.78
C ASN A 419 -0.26 3.12 -5.49
N VAL A 420 -1.05 4.16 -5.74
CA VAL A 420 -0.65 5.57 -5.70
C VAL A 420 -1.47 6.40 -4.72
N ILE A 421 -0.98 7.59 -4.41
CA ILE A 421 -1.75 8.60 -3.66
C ILE A 421 -1.93 9.84 -4.54
N PHE A 422 -3.17 10.29 -4.71
CA PHE A 422 -3.47 11.53 -5.43
C PHE A 422 -3.57 12.73 -4.48
N HIS A 423 -3.02 13.87 -4.88
CA HIS A 423 -3.14 15.14 -4.16
C HIS A 423 -3.13 16.30 -5.16
N ARG A 424 -4.23 17.06 -5.27
CA ARG A 424 -4.35 18.14 -6.27
C ARG A 424 -3.99 17.62 -7.66
N ASP A 425 -3.17 18.34 -8.42
CA ASP A 425 -2.65 17.98 -9.73
C ASP A 425 -1.47 17.00 -9.66
N ARG A 426 -1.27 16.32 -8.53
CA ARG A 426 -0.13 15.41 -8.31
C ARG A 426 -0.55 13.98 -8.03
N VAL A 427 0.33 13.07 -8.43
CA VAL A 427 0.29 11.67 -8.05
C VAL A 427 1.63 11.28 -7.41
N LEU A 428 1.58 10.77 -6.19
CA LEU A 428 2.72 10.14 -5.52
C LEU A 428 2.83 8.74 -6.12
N LEU A 429 3.82 8.56 -7.00
CA LEU A 429 3.95 7.42 -7.90
C LEU A 429 5.12 6.54 -7.45
N PRO A 430 4.94 5.23 -7.19
CA PRO A 430 6.06 4.34 -6.95
C PRO A 430 6.97 4.29 -8.18
N VAL A 431 8.28 4.36 -7.95
CA VAL A 431 9.31 4.25 -8.99
C VAL A 431 10.08 2.95 -8.81
N PHE A 432 10.11 2.13 -9.86
CA PHE A 432 10.80 0.83 -9.82
C PHE A 432 12.19 0.86 -10.44
N ASN A 433 12.65 2.01 -10.94
CA ASN A 433 13.91 2.18 -11.65
C ASN A 433 14.02 1.19 -12.84
N ILE A 434 12.91 1.00 -13.55
CA ILE A 434 12.85 0.25 -14.81
C ILE A 434 12.41 1.26 -15.87
N PRO A 435 13.35 1.91 -16.59
CA PRO A 435 13.06 3.11 -17.39
C PRO A 435 11.87 2.95 -18.34
N ALA A 436 11.79 1.84 -19.07
CA ALA A 436 10.68 1.59 -20.00
C ALA A 436 9.30 1.62 -19.31
N LEU A 437 9.22 1.09 -18.08
CA LEU A 437 7.97 1.04 -17.31
C LEU A 437 7.69 2.36 -16.60
N ASP A 438 8.69 2.97 -15.97
CA ASP A 438 8.57 4.24 -15.26
C ASP A 438 8.17 5.36 -16.25
N GLU A 439 8.84 5.45 -17.41
CA GLU A 439 8.56 6.47 -18.43
C GLU A 439 7.16 6.30 -19.06
N TYR A 440 6.76 5.07 -19.37
CA TYR A 440 5.41 4.80 -19.88
C TYR A 440 4.36 5.27 -18.88
N THR A 441 4.52 4.88 -17.62
CA THR A 441 3.60 5.22 -16.55
C THR A 441 3.51 6.73 -16.33
N GLN A 442 4.65 7.43 -16.30
CA GLN A 442 4.68 8.89 -16.19
C GLN A 442 3.92 9.57 -17.35
N LYS A 443 4.07 9.06 -18.58
CA LYS A 443 3.31 9.56 -19.74
C LYS A 443 1.80 9.35 -19.58
N VAL A 444 1.37 8.21 -19.04
CA VAL A 444 -0.05 7.94 -18.76
C VAL A 444 -0.61 8.91 -17.72
N TYR A 445 0.04 9.09 -16.57
CA TYR A 445 -0.45 10.05 -15.56
C TYR A 445 -0.45 11.49 -16.07
N LYS A 446 0.57 11.85 -16.87
CA LYS A 446 0.62 13.16 -17.52
C LYS A 446 -0.53 13.36 -18.51
N SER A 447 -0.92 12.33 -19.26
CA SER A 447 -1.99 12.43 -20.27
C SER A 447 -3.38 12.63 -19.66
N ILE A 448 -3.56 12.28 -18.38
CA ILE A 448 -4.78 12.57 -17.59
C ILE A 448 -4.62 13.81 -16.69
N GLY A 449 -3.59 14.64 -16.91
CA GLY A 449 -3.43 15.94 -16.27
C GLY A 449 -2.74 15.94 -14.89
N TYR A 450 -2.10 14.83 -14.50
CA TYR A 450 -1.33 14.77 -13.25
C TYR A 450 0.16 14.94 -13.50
N LYS A 451 0.80 15.72 -12.64
CA LYS A 451 2.26 15.77 -12.53
C LYS A 451 2.70 14.69 -11.54
N TYR A 452 3.73 13.93 -11.89
CA TYR A 452 4.22 12.89 -11.00
C TYR A 452 5.08 13.48 -9.88
N PHE A 453 4.98 12.87 -8.69
CA PHE A 453 5.89 13.02 -7.58
C PHE A 453 6.51 11.63 -7.33
N PRO A 454 7.81 11.42 -7.62
CA PRO A 454 8.40 10.10 -7.55
C PRO A 454 8.55 9.64 -6.09
N MET A 455 8.12 8.41 -5.82
CA MET A 455 8.28 7.73 -4.54
C MET A 455 9.22 6.53 -4.77
N HIS A 456 10.48 6.64 -4.36
CA HIS A 456 11.48 5.60 -4.63
C HIS A 456 11.44 4.48 -3.59
N THR A 457 11.08 4.80 -2.36
CA THR A 457 11.11 3.87 -1.24
C THR A 457 10.01 2.81 -1.21
N PRO A 458 8.79 3.02 -1.74
CA PRO A 458 7.75 2.00 -1.76
C PRO A 458 8.19 0.68 -2.39
N ARG A 459 9.21 0.68 -3.27
CA ARG A 459 9.81 -0.56 -3.80
C ARG A 459 10.35 -1.49 -2.71
N LEU A 460 10.76 -0.94 -1.56
CA LEU A 460 11.20 -1.70 -0.37
C LEU A 460 10.05 -2.44 0.32
N SER A 461 8.79 -2.04 0.08
CA SER A 461 7.60 -2.73 0.59
C SER A 461 7.08 -3.79 -0.36
N LEU A 462 7.51 -3.75 -1.63
CA LEU A 462 7.00 -4.64 -2.65
C LEU A 462 7.25 -6.10 -2.36
N CYS A 463 8.31 -6.46 -1.62
CA CYS A 463 8.62 -7.84 -1.25
C CYS A 463 7.60 -8.47 -0.28
N ARG A 464 6.72 -7.64 0.27
CA ARG A 464 5.52 -8.04 1.02
C ARG A 464 4.22 -7.73 0.26
N GLY A 465 4.31 -7.42 -1.04
CA GLY A 465 3.16 -7.22 -1.92
C GLY A 465 2.37 -5.93 -1.71
N GLY A 466 2.99 -4.85 -1.22
CA GLY A 466 2.34 -3.54 -1.10
C GLY A 466 3.09 -2.43 -1.83
N GLY A 467 2.50 -1.23 -1.88
CA GLY A 467 3.11 -0.02 -2.46
C GLY A 467 2.89 1.22 -1.58
N VAL A 468 3.03 2.43 -2.14
CA VAL A 468 2.92 3.67 -1.35
C VAL A 468 1.55 3.82 -0.69
N ARG A 469 0.49 3.43 -1.39
CA ARG A 469 -0.87 3.48 -0.87
C ARG A 469 -1.06 2.47 0.27
N CYS A 470 -0.59 1.23 0.15
CA CYS A 470 -0.72 0.25 1.24
C CYS A 470 -0.04 0.72 2.54
N LEU A 471 1.09 1.42 2.41
CA LEU A 471 1.87 1.93 3.54
C LEU A 471 1.23 3.13 4.25
N THR A 472 0.18 3.73 3.67
CA THR A 472 -0.26 5.05 4.09
C THR A 472 -1.76 5.23 3.97
N GLU A 473 -2.38 5.65 5.07
CA GLU A 473 -3.76 6.10 5.03
C GLU A 473 -3.82 7.61 4.74
N THR A 474 -4.80 8.06 3.96
CA THR A 474 -4.85 9.42 3.41
C THR A 474 -6.12 10.16 3.84
N TYR A 475 -5.99 11.23 4.62
CA TYR A 475 -7.14 12.00 5.10
C TYR A 475 -7.38 13.26 4.26
N ARG A 476 -8.66 13.53 3.96
CA ARG A 476 -9.11 14.52 2.99
C ARG A 476 -10.27 15.36 3.49
#